data_AF-A0A1Z9IZ42-F1
#
_entry.id   AF-A0A1Z9IZ42-F1
#
_cell.length_a   1.000
_cell.length_b   1.000
_cell.length_c   1.000
_cell.angle_alpha   90.00
_cell.angle_beta   90.00
_cell.angle_gamma   90.00
#
_symmetry.space_group_name_H-M   'P 1'
#
loop_
_entity.id
_entity.type
_entity.pdbx_description
1 polymer ?
#
loop_
_entity_poly.entity_id
_entity_poly.type
_entity_poly.pdbx_seq_one_letter_code
_entity_poly.pdbx_strand_id
1 'polypeptide(L)'
;MKKILILLSSVFLLSGCIETASLIAPMSGAANGKVAQTTVNSAISFSIKRQTGKSPMEHAIGFADQNNLKTRKAQKKCVSFLENTSKELCAKLENKFVKIQNIIEDKYQIKKLDE
;
A
#
# COMPACT_ATOMS: atom_id res chain seq x y z
N MET A 1 -31.44 37.20 -47.15
CA MET A 1 -31.03 37.35 -45.73
C MET A 1 -30.71 36.02 -45.02
N LYS A 2 -31.51 34.95 -45.15
CA LYS A 2 -31.32 33.67 -44.42
C LYS A 2 -29.94 33.01 -44.59
N LYS A 3 -29.34 33.06 -45.79
CA LYS A 3 -28.00 32.49 -46.05
C LYS A 3 -26.86 33.24 -45.35
N ILE A 4 -26.97 34.57 -45.23
CA ILE A 4 -26.00 35.42 -44.54
C ILE A 4 -26.09 35.21 -43.02
N LEU A 5 -27.29 35.02 -42.48
CA LEU A 5 -27.49 34.70 -41.06
C LEU A 5 -26.87 33.35 -40.68
N ILE A 6 -26.98 32.36 -41.56
CA ILE A 6 -26.35 31.04 -41.36
C ILE A 6 -24.83 31.16 -41.41
N LEU A 7 -24.29 31.96 -42.34
CA LEU A 7 -22.86 32.17 -42.49
C LEU A 7 -22.26 32.94 -41.31
N LEU A 8 -22.95 33.98 -40.82
CA LEU A 8 -22.56 34.71 -39.60
C LEU A 8 -22.59 33.81 -38.36
N SER A 9 -23.63 32.98 -38.22
CA SER A 9 -23.75 32.02 -37.13
C SER A 9 -22.62 30.98 -37.15
N SER A 10 -22.27 30.47 -38.34
CA SER A 10 -21.17 29.52 -38.50
C SER A 10 -19.81 30.12 -38.15
N VAL A 11 -19.57 31.39 -38.48
CA VAL A 11 -18.31 32.07 -38.15
C VAL A 11 -18.23 32.33 -36.64
N PHE A 12 -19.33 32.73 -36.00
CA PHE A 12 -19.39 32.97 -34.55
C PHE A 12 -19.19 31.68 -33.74
N LEU A 13 -19.73 30.55 -34.22
CA LEU A 13 -19.53 29.23 -33.62
C LEU A 13 -18.09 28.71 -33.79
N LEU A 14 -17.40 29.06 -34.88
CA LEU A 14 -16.00 28.68 -35.11
C LEU A 14 -15.00 29.60 -34.39
N SER A 15 -15.36 30.87 -34.15
CA SER A 15 -14.50 31.85 -33.47
C SER A 15 -14.67 31.88 -31.95
N GLY A 16 -15.68 31.19 -31.39
CA GLY A 16 -15.99 31.18 -29.96
C GLY A 16 -15.09 30.34 -29.05
N CYS A 17 -13.99 29.77 -29.56
CA CYS A 17 -13.09 28.91 -28.77
C CYS A 17 -11.68 29.49 -28.57
N ILE A 18 -11.58 30.80 -28.33
CA ILE A 18 -10.36 31.40 -27.79
C ILE A 18 -10.74 32.32 -26.61
N GLU A 19 -10.55 31.75 -25.42
CA GLU A 19 -10.05 32.42 -24.21
C GLU A 19 -11.00 33.33 -23.40
N THR A 20 -11.84 32.71 -22.57
CA THR A 20 -12.18 33.27 -21.23
C THR A 20 -11.47 32.47 -20.15
N ALA A 21 -10.13 32.53 -20.15
CA ALA A 21 -9.29 32.00 -19.09
C ALA A 21 -9.09 33.05 -17.98
N SER A 22 -10.17 33.60 -17.42
CA SER A 22 -10.11 34.39 -16.17
C SER A 22 -11.52 34.75 -15.69
N LEU A 23 -12.24 33.81 -15.07
CA LEU A 23 -13.10 34.10 -13.91
C LEU A 23 -13.66 32.79 -13.33
N ILE A 24 -13.01 32.33 -12.26
CA ILE A 24 -13.62 31.57 -11.16
C ILE A 24 -14.05 30.12 -11.48
N ALA A 25 -13.27 29.18 -10.92
CA ALA A 25 -13.54 27.74 -10.76
C ALA A 25 -13.36 26.85 -12.02
N PRO A 26 -12.85 25.60 -11.86
CA PRO A 26 -12.46 24.72 -12.96
C PRO A 26 -13.70 24.15 -13.68
N MET A 27 -14.26 24.91 -14.62
CA MET A 27 -15.31 24.46 -15.54
C MET A 27 -14.79 24.19 -16.95
N SER A 28 -13.47 24.23 -17.18
CA SER A 28 -12.82 23.84 -18.44
C SER A 28 -12.81 22.31 -18.71
N GLY A 29 -13.58 21.52 -17.95
CA GLY A 29 -13.71 20.07 -18.12
C GLY A 29 -14.95 19.60 -18.91
N ALA A 30 -15.79 20.50 -19.42
CA ALA A 30 -17.10 20.15 -19.99
C ALA A 30 -17.14 19.99 -21.52
N ALA A 31 -16.01 20.18 -22.23
CA ALA A 31 -15.97 20.07 -23.69
C ALA A 31 -15.69 18.65 -24.22
N ASN A 32 -15.47 17.66 -23.34
CA ASN A 32 -15.35 16.25 -23.68
C ASN A 32 -16.35 15.49 -22.80
N GLY A 33 -17.01 14.44 -23.30
CA GLY A 33 -18.14 13.70 -22.67
C GLY A 33 -17.93 13.09 -21.26
N LYS A 34 -16.94 13.57 -20.50
CA LYS A 34 -16.57 13.20 -19.13
C LYS A 34 -17.55 13.69 -18.06
N VAL A 35 -18.36 14.72 -18.30
CA VAL A 35 -19.32 15.22 -17.29
C VAL A 35 -20.43 14.22 -17.00
N ALA A 36 -20.98 13.58 -18.04
CA ALA A 36 -21.97 12.50 -17.87
C ALA A 36 -21.34 11.24 -17.23
N GLN A 37 -20.12 10.90 -17.64
CA GLN A 37 -19.35 9.78 -17.06
C GLN A 37 -19.03 10.01 -15.57
N THR A 38 -18.75 11.26 -15.17
CA THR A 38 -18.39 11.61 -13.80
C THR A 38 -19.60 11.57 -12.87
N THR A 39 -20.79 11.95 -13.34
CA THR A 39 -22.05 11.81 -12.58
C THR A 39 -22.39 10.33 -12.35
N VAL A 40 -22.22 9.48 -13.36
CA VAL A 40 -22.48 8.03 -13.24
C VAL A 40 -21.50 7.36 -12.28
N ASN A 41 -20.19 7.65 -12.38
CA ASN A 41 -19.20 7.10 -11.46
C ASN A 41 -19.40 7.59 -10.01
N SER A 42 -19.87 8.83 -9.84
CA SER A 42 -20.21 9.37 -8.51
C SER A 42 -21.43 8.66 -7.91
N ALA A 43 -22.46 8.39 -8.70
CA ALA A 43 -23.63 7.63 -8.24
C ALA A 43 -23.28 6.19 -7.87
N ILE A 44 -22.42 5.52 -8.66
CA ILE A 44 -21.96 4.16 -8.39
C ILE A 44 -21.13 4.12 -7.10
N SER A 45 -20.15 5.02 -6.94
CA SER A 45 -19.32 5.07 -5.73
C SER A 45 -20.14 5.40 -4.48
N PHE A 46 -21.14 6.27 -4.59
CA PHE A 46 -22.08 6.56 -3.50
C PHE A 46 -22.97 5.36 -3.18
N SER A 47 -23.44 4.62 -4.18
CA SER A 47 -24.24 3.41 -4.00
C SER A 47 -23.44 2.30 -3.31
N ILE A 48 -22.18 2.11 -3.71
CA ILE A 48 -21.25 1.19 -3.04
C ILE A 48 -21.06 1.61 -1.59
N LYS A 49 -20.81 2.90 -1.32
CA LYS A 49 -20.67 3.41 0.05
C LYS A 49 -21.96 3.23 0.86
N ARG A 50 -23.13 3.42 0.25
CA ARG A 50 -24.43 3.26 0.91
C ARG A 50 -24.75 1.80 1.25
N GLN A 51 -24.41 0.85 0.38
CA GLN A 51 -24.68 -0.58 0.60
C GLN A 51 -23.65 -1.23 1.52
N THR A 52 -22.36 -0.91 1.35
CA THR A 52 -21.26 -1.58 2.07
C THR A 52 -20.76 -0.79 3.29
N GLY A 53 -21.23 0.44 3.47
CA GLY A 53 -20.76 1.36 4.51
C GLY A 53 -19.38 1.97 4.25
N LYS A 54 -18.67 1.55 3.20
CA LYS A 54 -17.31 1.99 2.89
C LYS A 54 -17.19 2.42 1.44
N SER A 55 -16.48 3.51 1.19
CA SER A 55 -16.15 3.94 -0.16
C SER A 55 -15.22 2.91 -0.85
N PRO A 56 -15.14 2.94 -2.19
CA PRO A 56 -14.16 2.14 -2.93
C PRO A 56 -12.72 2.39 -2.46
N MET A 57 -12.40 3.64 -2.09
CA MET A 57 -11.09 4.01 -1.54
C MET A 57 -10.83 3.35 -0.18
N GLU A 58 -11.81 3.39 0.72
CA GLU A 58 -11.68 2.74 2.04
C GLU A 58 -11.55 1.21 1.93
N HIS A 59 -12.19 0.59 0.93
CA HIS A 59 -11.96 -0.82 0.60
C HIS A 59 -10.52 -1.07 0.14
N ALA A 60 -9.97 -0.21 -0.73
CA ALA A 60 -8.60 -0.34 -1.21
C ALA A 60 -7.58 -0.18 -0.08
N ILE A 61 -7.76 0.82 0.79
CA ILE A 61 -6.92 1.05 1.98
C ILE A 61 -7.00 -0.15 2.93
N GLY A 62 -8.22 -0.60 3.26
CA GLY A 62 -8.40 -1.75 4.15
C GLY A 62 -7.77 -3.05 3.61
N PHE A 63 -7.79 -3.24 2.28
CA PHE A 63 -7.11 -4.36 1.65
C PHE A 63 -5.58 -4.25 1.77
N ALA A 64 -5.02 -3.07 1.49
CA ALA A 64 -3.58 -2.84 1.65
C ALA A 64 -3.13 -3.08 3.10
N ASP A 65 -3.86 -2.55 4.08
CA ASP A 65 -3.56 -2.73 5.50
C ASP A 65 -3.63 -4.20 5.93
N GLN A 66 -4.64 -4.95 5.49
CA GLN A 66 -4.73 -6.38 5.80
C GLN A 66 -3.53 -7.18 5.27
N ASN A 67 -3.07 -6.87 4.05
CA ASN A 67 -1.90 -7.54 3.48
C ASN A 67 -0.62 -7.17 4.26
N ASN A 68 -0.45 -5.90 4.61
CA ASN A 68 0.67 -5.46 5.45
C ASN A 68 0.68 -6.15 6.82
N LEU A 69 -0.49 -6.32 7.45
CA LEU A 69 -0.63 -7.03 8.72
C LEU A 69 -0.29 -8.53 8.60
N LYS A 70 -0.71 -9.19 7.52
CA LYS A 70 -0.36 -10.60 7.25
C LYS A 70 1.15 -10.77 7.11
N THR A 71 1.81 -9.91 6.35
CA THR A 71 3.27 -9.92 6.19
C THR A 71 3.99 -9.73 7.52
N ARG A 72 3.58 -8.75 8.33
CA ARG A 72 4.17 -8.53 9.68
C ARG A 72 3.95 -9.71 10.62
N LYS A 73 2.77 -10.36 10.58
CA LYS A 73 2.50 -11.56 11.38
C LYS A 73 3.39 -12.74 10.96
N ALA A 74 3.56 -12.96 9.65
CA ALA A 74 4.45 -13.98 9.12
C ALA A 74 5.91 -13.74 9.54
N GLN A 75 6.38 -12.49 9.46
CA GLN A 75 7.71 -12.10 9.92
C GLN A 75 7.90 -12.39 11.43
N LYS A 76 6.96 -11.97 12.29
CA LYS A 76 7.03 -12.24 13.74
C LYS A 76 7.08 -13.74 14.06
N LYS A 77 6.31 -14.56 13.31
CA LYS A 77 6.34 -16.01 13.46
C LYS A 77 7.69 -16.61 13.05
N CYS A 78 8.30 -16.12 11.97
CA CYS A 78 9.62 -16.54 11.54
C CYS A 78 10.70 -16.19 12.58
N VAL A 79 10.70 -14.95 13.09
CA VAL A 79 11.66 -14.49 14.09
C VAL A 79 11.56 -15.30 15.39
N SER A 80 10.34 -15.52 15.90
CA SER A 80 10.15 -16.33 17.11
C SER A 80 10.57 -17.79 16.93
N PHE A 81 10.36 -18.37 15.73
CA PHE A 81 10.84 -19.72 15.42
C PHE A 81 12.37 -19.79 15.38
N LEU A 82 13.03 -18.81 14.75
CA LEU A 82 14.49 -18.73 14.69
C LEU A 82 15.10 -18.54 16.09
N GLU A 83 14.51 -17.69 16.92
CA GLU A 83 14.97 -17.44 18.30
C GLU A 83 14.83 -18.69 19.18
N ASN A 84 13.73 -19.43 19.05
CA ASN A 84 13.56 -20.68 19.78
C ASN A 84 14.55 -21.76 19.30
N THR A 85 14.75 -21.86 17.99
CA THR A 85 15.70 -22.80 17.38
C THR A 85 17.13 -22.49 17.80
N SER A 86 17.53 -21.22 17.80
CA SER A 86 18.88 -20.83 18.22
C SER A 86 19.14 -21.13 19.69
N LYS A 87 18.16 -20.89 20.58
CA LYS A 87 18.26 -21.26 22.01
C LYS A 87 18.44 -22.76 22.21
N GLU A 88 17.66 -23.58 21.50
CA GLU A 88 17.80 -25.04 21.59
C GLU A 88 19.17 -25.53 21.07
N LEU A 89 19.64 -24.95 19.97
CA LEU A 89 20.96 -25.26 19.42
C LEU A 89 22.09 -24.82 20.35
N CYS A 90 22.02 -23.62 20.92
CA CYS A 90 22.98 -23.11 21.89
C CYS A 90 23.05 -24.02 23.13
N ALA A 91 21.91 -24.45 23.68
CA ALA A 91 21.88 -25.35 24.84
C ALA A 91 22.51 -26.72 24.52
N LYS A 92 22.27 -27.26 23.32
CA LYS A 92 22.93 -28.51 22.88
C LYS A 92 24.44 -28.31 22.69
N LEU A 93 24.86 -27.17 22.15
CA LEU A 93 26.26 -26.84 21.92
C LEU A 93 27.02 -26.66 23.24
N GLU A 94 26.43 -25.95 24.20
CA GLU A 94 27.00 -25.73 25.53
C GLU A 94 27.24 -27.05 26.26
N ASN A 95 26.27 -27.96 26.23
CA ASN A 95 26.43 -29.31 26.78
C ASN A 95 27.58 -30.10 26.11
N LYS A 96 27.84 -29.87 24.82
CA LYS A 96 28.98 -30.49 24.12
C LYS A 96 30.30 -29.85 24.56
N PHE A 97 30.34 -28.53 24.70
CA PHE A 97 31.51 -27.81 25.19
C PHE A 97 31.90 -28.21 26.62
N VAL A 98 30.94 -28.30 27.54
CA VAL A 98 31.18 -28.75 28.93
C VAL A 98 31.75 -30.18 28.95
N LYS A 99 31.22 -31.09 28.12
CA LYS A 99 31.77 -32.45 28.00
C LYS A 99 33.22 -32.44 27.51
N ILE A 100 33.54 -31.61 26.53
CA ILE A 100 34.91 -31.48 26.01
C ILE A 100 35.83 -30.90 27.07
N GLN A 101 35.42 -29.86 27.79
CA GLN A 101 36.20 -29.27 28.89
C GLN A 101 36.52 -30.32 29.96
N ASN A 102 35.53 -31.08 30.43
CA ASN A 102 35.75 -32.14 31.42
C ASN A 102 36.74 -33.22 30.93
N ILE A 103 36.69 -33.61 29.66
CA ILE A 103 37.63 -34.59 29.08
C ILE A 103 39.06 -34.02 29.05
N ILE A 104 39.22 -32.74 28.76
CA ILE A 104 40.54 -32.08 28.75
C ILE A 104 41.08 -31.96 30.18
N GLU A 105 40.26 -31.52 31.13
CA GLU A 105 40.65 -31.39 32.54
C GLU A 105 41.09 -32.76 33.12
N ASP A 106 40.34 -33.83 32.84
CA ASP A 106 40.65 -35.19 33.29
C ASP A 106 41.94 -35.74 32.65
N LYS A 107 42.14 -35.51 31.34
CA LYS A 107 43.35 -35.98 30.63
C LYS A 107 44.63 -35.26 31.04
N TYR A 108 44.55 -33.96 31.32
CA TYR A 108 45.73 -33.12 31.50
C TYR A 108 45.94 -32.68 32.94
N GLN A 109 45.09 -33.07 33.90
CA GLN A 109 45.18 -32.68 35.32
C GLN A 109 45.36 -31.16 35.51
N ILE A 110 44.85 -30.36 34.57
CA ILE A 110 45.02 -28.91 34.59
C ILE A 110 44.08 -28.41 35.69
N LYS A 111 44.64 -28.06 36.85
CA LYS A 111 43.92 -27.27 37.85
C LYS A 111 43.45 -26.00 37.14
N LYS A 112 42.15 -25.67 37.25
CA LYS A 112 41.65 -24.35 36.87
C LYS A 112 42.61 -23.30 37.41
N LEU A 113 43.21 -22.53 36.52
CA LEU A 113 43.76 -21.24 36.91
C LEU A 113 42.55 -20.35 37.16
N ASP A 114 42.02 -20.43 38.38
CA ASP A 114 41.17 -19.40 38.93
C ASP A 114 42.07 -18.18 39.13
N GLU A 115 41.81 -17.10 38.38
CA GLU A 115 42.35 -15.76 38.61
C GLU A 115 41.37 -14.97 39.48
#